data_AF-A0A9P3CHS7-F1
#
_entry.id   AF-A0A9P3CHS7-F1
#
_cell.length_a   1.000
_cell.length_b   1.000
_cell.length_c   1.000
_cell.angle_alpha   90.00
_cell.angle_beta   90.00
_cell.angle_gamma   90.00
#
_symmetry.space_group_name_H-M   'P 1'
#
loop_
_entity.id
_entity.type
_entity.pdbx_description
1 polymer ?
#
loop_
_entity_poly.entity_id
_entity_poly.type
_entity_poly.pdbx_seq_one_letter_code
_entity_poly.pdbx_strand_id
1 'polypeptide(L)'
;MAEKVLAGRVNKRSRRRNAAPKLPTLPPDAQVTKRPLLHPALPSPYAGSTQQKVIYVSNKTPFMSAVKRVEKLLHLSDKRLVQSATQRSKDAQKTRRRSEREPDEILNIAKQLENAKSNVEEREQAVLKGTGKAISKVMELGLWFQQRDEYRTTLRTGTVGAVDDVHYQQDEKEADVDANGNESAQKEAEDSPKALTRPTSRVVKREERVDEDGKTEVEETRIRQLSVLELRVSLR
;
A
#
# COMPACT_ATOMS: atom_id res chain seq x y z
N MET A 1 26.78 -50.19 12.08
CA MET A 1 27.12 -49.37 10.90
C MET A 1 26.52 -47.99 11.14
N ALA A 2 27.36 -46.97 11.33
CA ALA A 2 26.93 -45.62 11.71
C ALA A 2 26.92 -44.72 10.47
N GLU A 3 25.74 -44.26 10.07
CA GLU A 3 25.56 -43.39 8.91
C GLU A 3 25.51 -41.92 9.36
N LYS A 4 26.51 -41.15 8.93
CA LYS A 4 26.64 -39.71 9.18
C LYS A 4 25.61 -38.95 8.35
N VAL A 5 24.61 -38.34 9.00
CA VAL A 5 23.72 -37.36 8.36
C VAL A 5 24.47 -36.05 8.18
N LEU A 6 24.72 -35.67 6.92
CA LEU A 6 25.34 -34.40 6.54
C LEU A 6 24.48 -33.21 6.97
N ALA A 7 24.97 -32.41 7.91
CA ALA A 7 24.43 -31.09 8.17
C ALA A 7 24.66 -30.17 6.96
N GLY A 8 23.58 -29.84 6.25
CA GLY A 8 23.61 -28.89 5.14
C GLY A 8 24.08 -27.52 5.60
N ARG A 9 25.30 -27.13 5.23
CA ARG A 9 25.78 -25.75 5.36
C ARG A 9 24.92 -24.85 4.49
N VAL A 10 24.08 -24.04 5.13
CA VAL A 10 23.40 -22.92 4.47
C VAL A 10 24.48 -21.91 4.05
N ASN A 11 24.88 -21.97 2.78
CA ASN A 11 25.75 -20.98 2.17
C ASN A 11 25.04 -19.62 2.23
N LYS A 12 25.43 -18.78 3.21
CA LYS A 12 25.11 -17.35 3.23
C LYS A 12 25.83 -16.69 2.04
N ARG A 13 25.24 -16.80 0.85
CA ARG A 13 25.60 -15.95 -0.28
C ARG A 13 25.25 -14.51 0.10
N SER A 14 26.22 -13.80 0.67
CA SER A 14 26.21 -12.36 0.84
C SER A 14 26.22 -11.73 -0.56
N ARG A 15 25.05 -11.71 -1.21
CA ARG A 15 24.81 -10.79 -2.30
C ARG A 15 24.80 -9.42 -1.64
N ARG A 16 25.95 -8.71 -1.70
CA ARG A 16 25.99 -7.26 -1.56
C ARG A 16 25.10 -6.71 -2.67
N ARG A 17 23.80 -6.62 -2.39
CA ARG A 17 22.89 -5.84 -3.23
C ARG A 17 23.45 -4.43 -3.15
N ASN A 18 23.76 -3.83 -4.30
CA ASN A 18 24.06 -2.42 -4.39
C ASN A 18 22.86 -1.69 -3.78
N ALA A 19 22.95 -1.37 -2.49
CA ALA A 19 21.89 -0.68 -1.80
C ALA A 19 21.85 0.71 -2.41
N ALA A 20 20.67 1.11 -2.89
CA ALA A 20 20.49 2.46 -3.36
C ALA A 20 21.05 3.43 -2.30
N PRO A 21 21.78 4.48 -2.72
CA PRO A 21 22.36 5.43 -1.79
C PRO A 21 21.25 5.98 -0.90
N LYS A 22 21.51 5.99 0.42
CA LYS A 22 20.58 6.61 1.37
C LYS A 22 20.46 8.08 1.00
N LEU A 23 19.24 8.59 1.03
CA LEU A 23 18.99 10.01 0.83
C LEU A 23 19.77 10.82 1.89
N PRO A 24 20.33 11.98 1.51
CA PRO A 24 21.07 12.82 2.45
C PRO A 24 20.20 13.22 3.64
N THR A 25 20.87 13.43 4.77
CA THR A 25 20.24 14.03 5.95
C THR A 25 19.82 15.45 5.59
N LEU A 26 18.65 15.86 6.08
CA LEU A 26 18.20 17.24 5.87
C LEU A 26 19.02 18.19 6.75
N PRO A 27 19.22 19.44 6.30
CA PRO A 27 19.71 20.52 7.13
C PRO A 27 18.90 20.64 8.44
N PRO A 28 19.53 21.10 9.53
CA PRO A 28 18.87 21.19 10.83
C PRO A 28 17.69 22.17 10.85
N ASP A 29 17.71 23.17 9.96
CA ASP A 29 16.67 24.17 9.72
C ASP A 29 15.55 23.67 8.80
N ALA A 30 15.63 22.46 8.24
CA ALA A 30 14.62 21.90 7.35
C ALA A 30 13.71 20.86 8.03
N GLN A 31 12.39 21.02 7.89
CA GLN A 31 11.36 20.09 8.37
C GLN A 31 10.60 19.41 7.24
N VAL A 32 10.21 18.15 7.44
CA VAL A 32 9.44 17.36 6.47
C VAL A 32 7.96 17.36 6.82
N THR A 33 7.14 17.92 5.93
CA THR A 33 5.68 17.86 6.00
C THR A 33 5.17 16.74 5.11
N LYS A 34 4.35 15.85 5.68
CA LYS A 34 3.89 14.64 5.00
C LYS A 34 2.63 14.91 4.17
N ARG A 35 2.68 14.70 2.86
CA ARG A 35 1.45 14.73 2.04
C ARG A 35 0.61 13.46 2.24
N PRO A 36 -0.72 13.54 2.03
CA PRO A 36 -1.57 12.36 1.92
C PRO A 36 -1.15 11.46 0.76
N LEU A 37 -1.39 10.15 0.90
CA LEU A 37 -1.16 9.20 -0.19
C LEU A 37 -2.20 9.39 -1.29
N LEU A 38 -1.75 9.71 -2.50
CA LEU A 38 -2.60 9.77 -3.68
C LEU A 38 -3.03 8.35 -4.05
N HIS A 39 -4.34 8.12 -4.08
CA HIS A 39 -4.93 6.88 -4.55
C HIS A 39 -5.79 7.15 -5.80
N PRO A 40 -5.86 6.20 -6.76
CA PRO A 40 -6.77 6.32 -7.90
C PRO A 40 -8.23 6.42 -7.43
N ALA A 41 -9.08 7.00 -8.28
CA ALA A 41 -10.52 7.01 -8.06
C ALA A 41 -11.05 5.59 -7.94
N LEU A 42 -11.95 5.36 -6.98
CA LEU A 42 -12.54 4.05 -6.77
C LEU A 42 -13.52 3.74 -7.91
N PRO A 43 -13.43 2.56 -8.54
CA PRO A 43 -14.41 2.18 -9.54
C PRO A 43 -15.79 1.97 -8.89
N SER A 44 -16.84 2.15 -9.69
CA SER A 44 -18.21 1.88 -9.23
C SER A 44 -18.33 0.44 -8.69
N PRO A 45 -19.05 0.20 -7.58
CA PRO A 45 -19.33 -1.14 -7.09
C PRO A 45 -20.00 -2.04 -8.15
N TYR A 46 -20.72 -1.43 -9.09
CA TYR A 46 -21.43 -2.12 -10.17
C TYR A 46 -20.59 -2.38 -11.41
N ALA A 47 -19.40 -1.78 -11.54
CA ALA A 47 -18.54 -2.02 -12.70
C ALA A 47 -18.16 -3.51 -12.80
N GLY A 48 -17.96 -4.03 -14.02
CA GLY A 48 -17.65 -5.45 -14.23
C GLY A 48 -16.24 -5.87 -13.79
N SER A 49 -15.90 -7.13 -14.05
CA SER A 49 -14.62 -7.77 -13.67
C SER A 49 -13.37 -7.06 -14.21
N THR A 50 -13.49 -6.28 -15.29
CA THR A 50 -12.39 -5.50 -15.87
C THR A 50 -11.77 -4.49 -14.90
N GLN A 51 -12.55 -3.97 -13.94
CA GLN A 51 -12.06 -3.00 -12.97
C GLN A 51 -11.92 -3.61 -11.57
N GLN A 52 -10.70 -3.59 -11.05
CA GLN A 52 -10.38 -4.12 -9.73
C GLN A 52 -11.13 -3.39 -8.61
N LYS A 53 -11.86 -4.13 -7.77
CA LYS A 53 -12.57 -3.56 -6.61
C LYS A 53 -11.62 -3.38 -5.43
N VAL A 54 -11.02 -2.20 -5.33
CA VAL A 54 -10.04 -1.89 -4.28
C VAL A 54 -10.70 -1.22 -3.08
N ILE A 55 -10.36 -1.68 -1.87
CA ILE A 55 -10.70 -1.08 -0.59
C ILE A 55 -9.41 -0.64 0.09
N TYR A 56 -9.22 0.67 0.26
CA TYR A 56 -8.14 1.19 1.09
C TYR A 56 -8.51 1.09 2.58
N VAL A 57 -7.64 0.44 3.35
CA VAL A 57 -7.81 0.24 4.79
C VAL A 57 -6.87 1.18 5.53
N SER A 58 -7.46 2.01 6.39
CA SER A 58 -6.72 2.86 7.32
C SER A 58 -6.61 2.19 8.68
N ASN A 59 -5.67 2.64 9.51
CA ASN A 59 -5.58 2.20 10.89
C ASN A 59 -6.86 2.52 11.68
N LYS A 60 -7.58 3.59 11.32
CA LYS A 60 -8.85 3.98 11.99
C LYS A 60 -10.07 3.21 11.47
N THR A 61 -9.95 2.43 10.39
CA THR A 61 -11.09 1.69 9.84
C THR A 61 -11.56 0.61 10.82
N PRO A 62 -12.84 0.58 11.22
CA PRO A 62 -13.36 -0.49 12.07
C PRO A 62 -13.28 -1.85 11.37
N PHE A 63 -12.93 -2.89 12.11
CA PHE A 63 -12.69 -4.23 11.55
C PHE A 63 -13.92 -4.76 10.79
N MET A 64 -15.07 -4.82 11.45
CA MET A 64 -16.32 -5.33 10.85
C MET A 64 -16.83 -4.46 9.69
N SER A 65 -16.46 -3.17 9.65
CA SER A 65 -16.79 -2.31 8.50
C SER A 65 -16.01 -2.73 7.25
N ALA A 66 -14.73 -3.09 7.40
CA ALA A 66 -13.94 -3.60 6.28
C ALA A 66 -14.48 -4.95 5.78
N VAL A 67 -14.81 -5.86 6.70
CA VAL A 67 -15.45 -7.16 6.41
C VAL A 67 -16.71 -6.99 5.57
N LYS A 68 -17.69 -6.23 6.07
CA LYS A 68 -18.99 -6.06 5.40
C LYS A 68 -18.85 -5.42 4.01
N ARG A 69 -17.85 -4.54 3.83
CA ARG A 69 -17.55 -3.96 2.50
C ARG A 69 -17.05 -5.01 1.52
N VAL A 70 -16.18 -5.92 1.97
CA VAL A 70 -15.70 -7.04 1.15
C VAL A 70 -16.84 -7.99 0.80
N GLU A 71 -17.61 -8.43 1.81
CA GLU A 71 -18.77 -9.31 1.59
C GLU A 71 -19.77 -8.70 0.59
N LYS A 72 -20.05 -7.40 0.71
CA LYS A 72 -20.93 -6.69 -0.24
C LYS A 72 -20.39 -6.73 -1.68
N LEU A 73 -19.10 -6.52 -1.89
CA LEU A 73 -18.49 -6.57 -3.22
C LEU A 73 -18.52 -7.98 -3.81
N LEU A 74 -18.24 -9.00 -3.00
CA LEU A 74 -18.28 -10.40 -3.42
C LEU A 74 -19.71 -10.86 -3.72
N HIS A 75 -20.70 -10.39 -2.97
CA HIS A 75 -22.10 -10.68 -3.27
C HIS A 75 -22.56 -10.02 -4.58
N LEU A 76 -22.04 -8.82 -4.90
CA LEU A 76 -22.31 -8.18 -6.19
C LEU A 76 -21.62 -8.91 -7.36
N SER A 77 -20.41 -9.45 -7.14
CA SER A 77 -19.73 -10.23 -8.19
C SER A 77 -20.47 -11.53 -8.49
N ASP A 78 -20.96 -12.24 -7.48
CA ASP A 78 -21.75 -13.45 -7.65
C ASP A 78 -23.06 -13.18 -8.42
N LYS A 79 -23.78 -12.10 -8.05
CA LYS A 79 -24.97 -11.65 -8.79
C LYS A 79 -24.67 -11.37 -10.26
N ARG A 80 -23.58 -10.68 -10.55
CA ARG A 80 -23.14 -10.42 -11.93
C ARG A 80 -22.80 -11.71 -12.67
N LEU A 81 -22.20 -12.68 -11.99
CA LEU A 81 -21.82 -13.97 -12.57
C LEU A 81 -23.09 -14.74 -13.00
N VAL A 82 -24.09 -14.82 -12.13
CA VAL A 82 -25.41 -15.42 -12.45
C VAL A 82 -26.10 -14.67 -13.60
N GLN A 83 -26.11 -13.33 -13.56
CA GLN A 83 -26.68 -12.52 -14.64
C GLN A 83 -25.96 -12.75 -15.98
N SER A 84 -24.63 -12.84 -15.97
CA SER A 84 -23.86 -13.10 -17.19
C SER A 84 -24.15 -14.49 -17.75
N ALA A 85 -24.25 -15.52 -16.90
CA ALA A 85 -24.62 -16.87 -17.32
C ALA A 85 -26.04 -16.93 -17.92
N THR A 86 -27.02 -16.28 -17.29
CA THR A 86 -28.40 -16.24 -17.82
C THR A 86 -28.51 -15.48 -19.15
N GLN A 87 -27.72 -14.42 -19.35
CA GLN A 87 -27.71 -13.70 -20.62
C GLN A 87 -27.04 -14.54 -21.72
N ARG A 88 -25.91 -15.18 -21.42
CA ARG A 88 -25.19 -16.06 -22.36
C ARG A 88 -26.04 -17.26 -22.77
N SER A 89 -26.81 -17.85 -21.87
CA SER A 89 -27.72 -18.95 -22.22
C SER A 89 -28.85 -18.51 -23.16
N LYS A 90 -29.45 -17.34 -22.90
CA LYS A 90 -30.47 -16.73 -23.77
C LYS A 90 -29.93 -16.39 -25.16
N ASP A 91 -28.76 -15.78 -25.23
CA ASP A 91 -28.12 -15.40 -26.50
C ASP A 91 -27.76 -16.64 -27.34
N ALA A 92 -27.29 -17.71 -26.67
CA ALA A 92 -27.03 -19.00 -27.31
C ALA A 92 -28.32 -19.63 -27.86
N GLN A 93 -29.43 -19.57 -27.11
CA GLN A 93 -30.72 -20.10 -27.58
C GLN A 93 -31.38 -19.29 -28.69
N LYS A 94 -31.13 -17.97 -28.76
CA LYS A 94 -31.59 -17.11 -29.85
C LYS A 94 -30.90 -17.45 -31.18
N THR A 95 -29.65 -17.87 -31.11
CA THR A 95 -28.83 -18.20 -32.29
C THR A 95 -29.10 -19.61 -32.82
N ARG A 96 -29.61 -20.52 -31.99
CA ARG A 96 -29.92 -21.91 -32.37
C ARG A 96 -31.24 -22.05 -33.12
N ARG A 97 -31.29 -23.03 -34.04
CA ARG A 97 -32.53 -23.41 -34.74
C ARG A 97 -33.54 -23.99 -33.75
N ARG A 98 -34.84 -23.83 -34.02
CA ARG A 98 -35.94 -24.26 -33.14
C ARG A 98 -35.89 -25.75 -32.79
N SER A 99 -35.30 -26.59 -33.64
CA SER A 99 -35.10 -28.04 -33.45
C SER A 99 -33.94 -28.42 -32.52
N GLU A 100 -33.01 -27.51 -32.25
CA GLU A 100 -31.77 -27.75 -31.45
C GLU A 100 -31.82 -27.05 -30.07
N ARG A 101 -32.98 -26.49 -29.72
CA ARG A 101 -33.17 -25.90 -28.39
C ARG A 101 -33.24 -27.03 -27.38
N GLU A 102 -32.22 -27.11 -26.52
CA GLU A 102 -32.30 -27.96 -25.34
C GLU A 102 -33.48 -27.50 -24.46
N PRO A 103 -34.28 -28.44 -23.93
CA PRO A 103 -35.47 -28.13 -23.14
C PRO A 103 -35.13 -27.50 -21.79
N ASP A 104 -33.92 -27.75 -21.26
CA ASP A 104 -33.56 -27.34 -19.91
C ASP A 104 -32.63 -26.12 -19.90
N GLU A 105 -33.22 -24.94 -19.95
CA GLU A 105 -32.53 -23.66 -19.79
C GLU A 105 -31.72 -23.60 -18.47
N ILE A 106 -32.28 -24.18 -17.40
CA ILE A 106 -31.70 -24.21 -16.07
C ILE A 106 -30.40 -25.02 -16.04
N LEU A 107 -30.37 -26.18 -16.71
CA LEU A 107 -29.16 -27.01 -16.79
C LEU A 107 -28.05 -26.31 -17.58
N ASN A 108 -28.40 -25.58 -18.65
CA ASN A 108 -27.44 -24.81 -19.42
C ASN A 108 -26.85 -23.64 -18.63
N ILE A 109 -27.68 -22.92 -17.87
CA ILE A 109 -27.22 -21.85 -16.98
C ILE A 109 -26.29 -22.44 -15.91
N ALA A 110 -26.66 -23.56 -15.29
CA ALA A 110 -25.84 -24.23 -14.29
C ALA A 110 -24.47 -24.66 -14.86
N LYS A 111 -24.43 -25.27 -16.05
CA LYS A 111 -23.18 -25.64 -16.74
C LYS A 111 -22.30 -24.40 -17.01
N GLN A 112 -22.88 -23.31 -17.48
CA GLN A 112 -22.14 -22.07 -17.72
C GLN A 112 -21.62 -21.44 -16.42
N LEU A 113 -22.40 -21.53 -15.34
CA LEU A 113 -22.01 -21.05 -14.01
C LEU A 113 -20.82 -21.85 -13.46
N GLU A 114 -20.88 -23.18 -13.54
CA GLU A 114 -19.78 -24.06 -13.09
C GLU A 114 -18.51 -23.84 -13.90
N ASN A 115 -18.63 -23.65 -15.22
CA ASN A 115 -17.48 -23.29 -16.06
C ASN A 115 -16.88 -21.94 -15.65
N ALA A 116 -17.71 -20.91 -15.43
CA ALA A 116 -17.24 -19.59 -14.99
C ALA A 116 -16.64 -19.63 -13.57
N LYS A 117 -17.17 -20.47 -12.69
CA LYS A 117 -16.61 -20.74 -11.37
C LYS A 117 -15.27 -21.46 -11.46
N SER A 118 -15.09 -22.41 -12.35
CA SER A 118 -13.83 -23.17 -12.45
C SER A 118 -12.62 -22.26 -12.75
N ASN A 119 -12.81 -21.14 -13.44
CA ASN A 119 -11.74 -20.21 -13.79
C ASN A 119 -11.44 -19.21 -12.64
N VAL A 120 -10.65 -19.64 -11.67
CA VAL A 120 -10.32 -18.86 -10.47
C VAL A 120 -9.61 -17.53 -10.78
N GLU A 121 -8.79 -17.47 -11.83
CA GLU A 121 -8.03 -16.26 -12.16
C GLU A 121 -8.90 -15.14 -12.71
N GLU A 122 -9.98 -15.50 -13.42
CA GLU A 122 -10.94 -14.54 -13.99
C GLU A 122 -12.04 -14.12 -13.00
N ARG A 123 -12.14 -14.79 -11.84
CA ARG A 123 -13.11 -14.41 -10.81
C ARG A 123 -12.81 -13.03 -10.28
N GLU A 124 -13.85 -12.21 -10.23
CA GLU A 124 -13.77 -10.88 -9.66
C GLU A 124 -13.40 -10.96 -8.17
N GLN A 125 -12.32 -10.25 -7.81
CA GLN A 125 -11.74 -10.24 -6.47
C GLN A 125 -11.95 -8.89 -5.79
N ALA A 126 -12.28 -8.92 -4.51
CA ALA A 126 -12.20 -7.76 -3.63
C ALA A 126 -10.76 -7.63 -3.12
N VAL A 127 -10.14 -6.46 -3.33
CA VAL A 127 -8.73 -6.25 -2.95
C VAL A 127 -8.63 -5.20 -1.87
N LEU A 128 -8.09 -5.58 -0.71
CA LEU A 128 -7.79 -4.68 0.38
C LEU A 128 -6.34 -4.23 0.29
N LYS A 129 -6.10 -2.92 0.35
CA LYS A 129 -4.76 -2.34 0.39
C LYS A 129 -4.56 -1.60 1.70
N GLY A 130 -3.48 -1.92 2.41
CA GLY A 130 -3.08 -1.25 3.65
C GLY A 130 -1.60 -0.91 3.66
N THR A 131 -1.26 0.23 4.25
CA THR A 131 0.13 0.71 4.37
C THR A 131 0.44 1.07 5.83
N GLY A 132 1.73 1.03 6.19
CA GLY A 132 2.19 1.38 7.54
C GLY A 132 1.46 0.62 8.66
N LYS A 133 0.90 1.35 9.64
CA LYS A 133 0.16 0.74 10.77
C LYS A 133 -1.08 -0.06 10.36
N ALA A 134 -1.65 0.21 9.18
CA ALA A 134 -2.82 -0.52 8.69
C ALA A 134 -2.49 -1.95 8.22
N ILE A 135 -1.21 -2.29 8.03
CA ILE A 135 -0.78 -3.63 7.58
C ILE A 135 -1.23 -4.72 8.57
N SER A 136 -1.12 -4.49 9.89
CA SER A 136 -1.60 -5.44 10.91
C SER A 136 -3.07 -5.78 10.71
N LYS A 137 -3.89 -4.74 10.51
CA LYS A 137 -5.33 -4.89 10.31
C LYS A 137 -5.69 -5.63 9.01
N VAL A 138 -4.96 -5.38 7.92
CA VAL A 138 -5.15 -6.13 6.67
C VAL A 138 -4.77 -7.60 6.86
N MET A 139 -3.73 -7.89 7.63
CA MET A 139 -3.33 -9.26 7.97
C MET A 139 -4.41 -9.98 8.79
N GLU A 140 -4.95 -9.32 9.83
CA GLU A 140 -6.05 -9.84 10.65
C GLU A 140 -7.30 -10.13 9.80
N LEU A 141 -7.66 -9.23 8.88
CA LEU A 141 -8.75 -9.46 7.93
C LEU A 141 -8.46 -10.68 7.03
N GLY A 142 -7.22 -10.84 6.59
CA GLY A 142 -6.80 -11.99 5.80
C GLY A 142 -7.00 -13.31 6.54
N LEU A 143 -6.59 -13.37 7.81
CA LEU A 143 -6.80 -14.54 8.68
C LEU A 143 -8.29 -14.81 8.89
N TRP A 144 -9.08 -13.78 9.11
CA TRP A 144 -10.52 -13.91 9.31
C TRP A 144 -11.23 -14.48 8.09
N PHE A 145 -10.88 -14.03 6.88
CA PHE A 145 -11.44 -14.60 5.65
C PHE A 145 -10.89 -16.01 5.38
N GLN A 146 -9.64 -16.29 5.74
CA GLN A 146 -9.02 -17.61 5.56
C GLN A 146 -9.64 -18.70 6.44
N GLN A 147 -10.13 -18.35 7.64
CA GLN A 147 -10.81 -19.28 8.55
C GLN A 147 -12.18 -19.76 8.03
N ARG A 148 -12.71 -19.13 6.99
CA ARG A 148 -14.02 -19.45 6.41
C ARG A 148 -13.84 -20.15 5.07
N ASP A 149 -14.53 -21.28 4.90
CA ASP A 149 -14.38 -22.13 3.71
C ASP A 149 -14.91 -21.49 2.41
N GLU A 150 -15.79 -20.50 2.55
CA GLU A 150 -16.42 -19.76 1.44
C GLU A 150 -15.43 -18.88 0.67
N TYR A 151 -14.30 -18.51 1.28
CA TYR A 151 -13.38 -17.53 0.72
C TYR A 151 -12.02 -18.14 0.38
N ARG A 152 -11.43 -17.63 -0.69
CA ARG A 152 -10.03 -17.84 -1.03
C ARG A 152 -9.29 -16.52 -0.89
N THR A 153 -8.23 -16.52 -0.08
CA THR A 153 -7.39 -15.35 0.17
C THR A 153 -6.02 -15.49 -0.51
N THR A 154 -5.46 -14.37 -0.95
CA THR A 154 -4.10 -14.30 -1.51
C THR A 154 -3.44 -13.00 -1.10
N LEU A 155 -2.23 -13.09 -0.56
CA LEU A 155 -1.45 -11.94 -0.10
C LEU A 155 -0.36 -11.57 -1.11
N ARG A 156 -0.18 -10.28 -1.34
CA ARG A 156 0.95 -9.73 -2.10
C ARG A 156 1.57 -8.56 -1.35
N THR A 157 2.89 -8.51 -1.33
CA THR A 157 3.64 -7.37 -0.81
C THR A 157 4.00 -6.42 -1.95
N GLY A 158 4.02 -5.13 -1.65
CA GLY A 158 4.36 -4.09 -2.61
C GLY A 158 5.04 -2.90 -1.93
N THR A 159 5.40 -1.91 -2.72
CA THR A 159 5.98 -0.65 -2.26
C THR A 159 5.33 0.49 -3.03
N VAL A 160 5.02 1.59 -2.34
CA VAL A 160 4.42 2.80 -2.92
C VAL A 160 5.27 4.00 -2.53
N GLY A 161 5.60 4.84 -3.50
CA GLY A 161 6.24 6.13 -3.28
C GLY A 161 5.21 7.16 -2.84
N ALA A 162 5.52 7.92 -1.79
CA ALA A 162 4.75 9.08 -1.36
C ALA A 162 5.63 10.32 -1.43
N VAL A 163 5.05 11.42 -1.88
CA VAL A 163 5.74 12.72 -1.96
C VAL A 163 5.52 13.45 -0.65
N ASP A 164 6.60 13.93 -0.05
CA ASP A 164 6.58 14.80 1.12
C ASP A 164 7.18 16.16 0.74
N ASP A 165 6.77 17.18 1.48
CA ASP A 165 7.29 18.54 1.37
C ASP A 165 8.43 18.75 2.36
N VAL A 166 9.41 19.56 1.97
CA VAL A 166 10.51 20.00 2.81
C VAL A 166 10.43 21.52 2.90
N HIS A 167 10.30 22.04 4.12
CA HIS A 167 10.27 23.48 4.38
C HIS A 167 11.40 23.87 5.31
N TYR A 168 12.04 25.00 5.05
CA TYR A 168 12.92 25.62 6.02
C TYR A 168 12.07 26.30 7.11
N GLN A 169 12.49 26.18 8.36
CA GLN A 169 12.00 27.04 9.43
C GLN A 169 12.46 28.45 9.07
N GLN A 170 11.57 29.26 8.51
CA GLN A 170 11.81 30.70 8.48
C GLN A 170 11.92 31.14 9.93
N ASP A 171 12.98 31.88 10.23
CA ASP A 171 13.11 32.60 11.49
C ASP A 171 11.96 33.61 11.56
N GLU A 172 10.81 33.19 12.09
CA GLU A 172 9.75 34.10 12.54
C GLU A 172 10.26 34.85 13.77
N LYS A 173 11.22 35.75 13.55
CA LYS A 173 11.70 36.76 14.48
C LYS A 173 11.88 38.07 13.74
N GLU A 174 10.81 38.61 13.17
CA GLU A 174 10.77 40.04 12.82
C GLU A 174 9.32 40.44 12.47
N ALA A 175 8.54 40.76 13.52
CA ALA A 175 7.48 41.78 13.53
C ALA A 175 6.70 41.72 14.86
N ASP A 176 7.35 42.02 15.98
CA ASP A 176 6.67 42.63 17.12
C ASP A 176 7.72 43.37 17.97
N VAL A 177 8.09 44.57 17.52
CA VAL A 177 8.81 45.56 18.32
C VAL A 177 7.93 46.80 18.38
N ASP A 178 7.26 46.96 19.51
CA ASP A 178 6.89 48.20 20.22
C ASP A 178 5.88 47.80 21.33
N ALA A 179 6.01 48.07 22.63
CA ALA A 179 7.00 48.73 23.45
C ALA A 179 6.62 48.42 24.92
N ASN A 180 7.54 47.95 25.76
CA ASN A 180 7.72 48.49 27.10
C ASN A 180 8.96 47.87 27.78
N GLY A 181 9.90 48.73 28.16
CA GLY A 181 11.07 48.34 28.91
C GLY A 181 10.78 48.11 30.39
N ASN A 182 11.50 47.17 30.99
CA ASN A 182 12.35 47.51 32.13
C ASN A 182 13.44 46.44 32.33
N GLU A 183 14.65 46.93 32.59
CA GLU A 183 15.89 46.23 32.92
C GLU A 183 15.72 45.52 34.28
N SER A 184 16.37 44.40 34.62
CA SER A 184 17.80 44.27 34.85
C SER A 184 18.07 42.93 35.56
N ALA A 185 19.16 42.24 35.22
CA ALA A 185 20.11 41.58 36.13
C ALA A 185 21.02 40.60 35.37
N GLN A 186 22.32 40.83 35.53
CA GLN A 186 23.46 40.29 34.79
C GLN A 186 24.00 38.92 35.29
N LYS A 187 24.95 38.39 34.49
CA LYS A 187 26.12 37.49 34.76
C LYS A 187 25.95 36.03 34.33
N GLU A 188 26.52 35.60 33.19
CA GLU A 188 27.94 35.30 32.88
C GLU A 188 28.52 34.10 33.63
N ALA A 189 28.85 33.02 32.91
CA ALA A 189 30.22 32.58 32.62
C ALA A 189 30.26 31.16 32.00
N GLU A 190 31.27 30.99 31.16
CA GLU A 190 31.68 29.86 30.32
C GLU A 190 31.93 28.54 31.09
N ASP A 191 31.78 27.39 30.41
CA ASP A 191 32.89 26.42 30.21
C ASP A 191 32.44 25.25 29.31
N SER A 192 33.31 24.83 28.39
CA SER A 192 33.18 23.61 27.59
C SER A 192 34.54 22.92 27.63
N PRO A 193 34.65 21.57 27.69
CA PRO A 193 34.90 20.86 26.42
C PRO A 193 34.59 19.33 26.36
N LYS A 194 34.60 18.84 25.10
CA LYS A 194 35.14 17.55 24.56
C LYS A 194 34.16 16.61 23.83
N ALA A 195 34.44 16.54 22.53
CA ALA A 195 33.89 15.62 21.54
C ALA A 195 34.47 14.21 21.63
N LEU A 196 33.62 13.19 21.47
CA LEU A 196 34.01 11.82 21.14
C LEU A 196 33.79 11.60 19.64
N THR A 197 34.87 11.37 18.91
CA THR A 197 34.88 11.06 17.47
C THR A 197 34.43 9.62 17.22
N ARG A 198 33.49 9.42 16.29
CA ARG A 198 33.23 8.13 15.61
C ARG A 198 33.32 8.32 14.10
N PRO A 199 33.91 7.36 13.35
CA PRO A 199 34.31 7.56 11.97
C PRO A 199 33.10 7.55 11.02
N THR A 200 32.94 8.63 10.27
CA THR A 200 31.90 8.76 9.25
C THR A 200 32.32 8.01 7.98
N SER A 201 31.44 7.14 7.52
CA SER A 201 31.51 6.48 6.23
C SER A 201 31.53 7.51 5.09
N ARG A 202 32.44 7.33 4.12
CA ARG A 202 32.56 8.15 2.91
C ARG A 202 31.19 8.38 2.24
N VAL A 203 30.66 9.58 2.43
CA VAL A 203 29.53 10.11 1.69
C VAL A 203 30.08 10.60 0.35
N VAL A 204 29.59 10.00 -0.74
CA VAL A 204 29.84 10.52 -2.09
C VAL A 204 29.16 11.88 -2.16
N LYS A 205 29.98 12.92 -2.30
CA LYS A 205 29.57 14.33 -2.39
C LYS A 205 28.77 14.49 -3.69
N ARG A 206 27.44 14.42 -3.61
CA ARG A 206 26.54 14.98 -4.63
C ARG A 206 26.72 16.49 -4.53
N GLU A 207 26.92 17.17 -5.65
CA GLU A 207 27.11 18.62 -5.69
C GLU A 207 25.96 19.29 -4.93
N GLU A 208 26.30 19.88 -3.78
CA GLU A 208 25.42 20.73 -3.02
C GLU A 208 25.18 21.97 -3.88
N ARG A 209 23.94 22.20 -4.30
CA ARG A 209 23.56 23.50 -4.81
C ARG A 209 23.55 24.43 -3.61
N VAL A 210 24.30 25.50 -3.73
CA VAL A 210 24.47 26.51 -2.69
C VAL A 210 23.73 27.72 -3.21
N ASP A 211 22.75 28.19 -2.44
CA ASP A 211 22.02 29.42 -2.75
C ASP A 211 22.95 30.64 -2.61
N GLU A 212 22.52 31.82 -3.08
CA GLU A 212 23.31 33.06 -3.00
C GLU A 212 23.76 33.42 -1.56
N ASP A 213 23.05 32.89 -0.55
CA ASP A 213 23.33 33.05 0.89
C ASP A 213 24.32 32.02 1.47
N GLY A 214 24.87 31.12 0.67
CA GLY A 214 25.81 30.09 1.17
C GLY A 214 25.14 28.89 1.85
N LYS A 215 23.80 28.79 1.84
CA LYS A 215 23.04 27.68 2.42
C LYS A 215 22.87 26.54 1.41
N THR A 216 22.93 25.30 1.91
CA THR A 216 22.62 24.10 1.12
C THR A 216 21.15 24.10 0.71
N GLU A 217 20.90 24.27 -0.58
CA GLU A 217 19.57 24.22 -1.20
C GLU A 217 19.09 22.75 -1.19
N VAL A 218 17.96 22.50 -0.53
CA VAL A 218 17.32 21.19 -0.50
C VAL A 218 16.12 21.22 -1.43
N GLU A 219 15.99 20.16 -2.24
CA GLU A 219 14.80 19.93 -3.05
C GLU A 219 13.53 20.07 -2.18
N GLU A 220 12.61 20.95 -2.59
CA GLU A 220 11.36 21.25 -1.88
C GLU A 220 10.49 20.01 -1.62
N THR A 221 10.72 18.93 -2.38
CA THR A 221 9.97 17.68 -2.23
C THR A 221 10.89 16.47 -2.10
N ARG A 222 10.48 15.51 -1.27
CA ARG A 222 11.21 14.25 -1.04
C ARG A 222 10.28 13.06 -1.17
N ILE A 223 10.74 12.02 -1.86
CA ILE A 223 9.97 10.77 -1.99
C ILE A 223 10.31 9.83 -0.82
N ARG A 224 9.31 9.45 -0.03
CA ARG A 224 9.40 8.32 0.91
C ARG A 224 8.84 7.05 0.31
N GLN A 225 9.49 5.93 0.58
CA GLN A 225 9.01 4.60 0.17
C GLN A 225 8.23 3.96 1.32
N LEU A 226 7.01 3.51 1.05
CA LEU A 226 6.14 2.84 2.00
C LEU A 226 5.85 1.41 1.57
N SER A 227 5.98 0.48 2.51
CA SER A 227 5.52 -0.90 2.30
C SER A 227 3.99 -0.95 2.23
N VAL A 228 3.47 -1.76 1.31
CA VAL A 228 2.05 -1.99 1.09
C VAL A 228 1.77 -3.48 1.16
N LEU A 229 0.69 -3.85 1.84
CA LEU A 229 0.14 -5.20 1.80
C LEU A 229 -1.16 -5.17 1.01
N GLU A 230 -1.24 -6.03 -0.01
CA GLU A 230 -2.45 -6.28 -0.79
C GLU A 230 -3.02 -7.65 -0.40
N LEU A 231 -4.25 -7.66 0.08
CA LEU A 231 -5.03 -8.86 0.35
C LEU A 231 -6.11 -8.98 -0.71
N ARG A 232 -6.09 -10.06 -1.49
CA ARG A 232 -7.12 -10.38 -2.47
C ARG A 232 -8.04 -11.44 -1.89
N VAL A 233 -9.34 -11.19 -1.94
CA VAL A 233 -10.38 -12.11 -1.47
C VAL A 233 -11.30 -12.42 -2.64
N SER A 234 -11.58 -13.70 -2.84
CA SER A 234 -12.52 -14.22 -3.85
C SER A 234 -13.44 -15.25 -3.21
N LEU A 235 -14.62 -15.44 -3.78
CA LEU A 235 -15.47 -16.59 -3.45
C LEU A 235 -14.83 -17.86 -4.01
N ARG A 236 -14.98 -18.97 -3.27
CA ARG A 236 -14.47 -20.29 -3.64
C ARG A 236 -15.35 -21.00 -4.67
#